data_AF-A0A920PL93-F1
#
_entry.id   AF-A0A920PL93-F1
#
_cell.length_a   1.000
_cell.length_b   1.000
_cell.length_c   1.000
_cell.angle_alpha   90.00
_cell.angle_beta   90.00
_cell.angle_gamma   90.00
#
_symmetry.space_group_name_H-M   'P 1'
#
loop_
_entity.id
_entity.type
_entity.pdbx_description
1 polymer ?
#
loop_
_entity_poly.entity_id
_entity_poly.type
_entity_poly.pdbx_seq_one_letter_code
_entity_poly.pdbx_strand_id
1 'polypeptide(L)'
;MSMRDAGILNHDLLAVHRSREAENGQIVVARLEDEVTVKRFRQRGNVVTLLPHNPDFEPIRVDLRKHTFAIEGIGVGVIRNGNLL
;
A
#
# COMPACT_ATOMS: atom_id res chain seq x y z
N MET A 1 -6.06 10.10 5.60
CA MET A 1 -4.98 9.11 5.40
C MET A 1 -5.55 7.71 5.50
N SER A 2 -5.38 6.90 4.46
CA SER A 2 -5.99 5.56 4.38
C SER A 2 -5.31 4.50 5.24
N MET A 3 -4.13 4.78 5.81
CA MET A 3 -3.31 3.81 6.57
C MET A 3 -3.08 4.24 8.03
N ARG A 4 -3.93 5.15 8.54
CA ARG A 4 -3.80 5.73 9.88
C ARG A 4 -3.71 4.66 10.96
N ASP A 5 -4.56 3.64 10.89
CA ASP A 5 -4.70 2.63 11.93
C ASP A 5 -3.59 1.56 11.83
N ALA A 6 -2.85 1.55 10.71
CA ALA A 6 -1.59 0.81 10.56
C ALA A 6 -0.39 1.60 11.09
N GLY A 7 -0.61 2.76 11.71
CA GLY A 7 0.46 3.62 12.24
C GLY A 7 1.23 4.40 11.19
N ILE A 8 0.78 4.41 9.93
CA ILE A 8 1.36 5.21 8.83
C ILE A 8 0.56 6.51 8.72
N LEU A 9 1.19 7.60 9.15
CA LEU A 9 0.60 8.93 9.25
C LEU A 9 1.12 9.85 8.14
N ASN A 10 0.51 11.04 8.05
CA ASN A 10 1.04 12.11 7.20
C ASN A 10 2.46 12.48 7.63
N HIS A 11 3.31 12.77 6.65
CA HIS A 11 4.74 13.13 6.81
C HIS A 11 5.66 12.00 7.29
N ASP A 12 5.16 10.78 7.41
CA ASP A 12 6.01 9.61 7.63
C ASP A 12 6.82 9.27 6.39
N LEU A 13 8.07 8.84 6.60
CA LEU A 13 8.88 8.20 5.58
C LEU A 13 8.67 6.69 5.68
N LEU A 14 8.10 6.09 4.63
CA LEU A 14 7.96 4.64 4.54
C LEU A 14 9.26 4.03 3.99
N ALA A 15 9.91 3.18 4.77
CA ALA A 15 11.02 2.36 4.28
C ALA A 15 10.46 1.23 3.41
N VAL A 16 10.98 1.11 2.19
CA VAL A 16 10.47 0.16 1.19
C VAL A 16 11.58 -0.80 0.76
N HIS A 17 11.32 -2.10 0.88
CA HIS A 17 12.11 -3.12 0.21
C HIS A 17 11.60 -3.28 -1.22
N ARG A 18 12.45 -2.99 -2.20
CA ARG A 18 12.10 -3.08 -3.62
C ARG A 18 11.81 -4.54 -3.99
N SER A 19 10.58 -4.81 -4.40
CA SER A 19 10.09 -6.12 -4.82
C SER A 19 8.98 -5.94 -5.86
N ARG A 20 8.86 -6.88 -6.79
CA ARG A 20 7.76 -6.93 -7.77
C ARG A 20 6.63 -7.88 -7.36
N GLU A 21 6.84 -8.61 -6.27
CA GLU A 21 5.92 -9.59 -5.73
C GLU A 21 5.60 -9.24 -4.27
N ALA A 22 4.41 -9.62 -3.83
CA ALA A 22 3.94 -9.42 -2.47
C ALA A 22 3.02 -10.56 -2.05
N GLU A 23 3.05 -10.87 -0.76
CA GLU A 23 2.19 -11.86 -0.13
C GLU A 23 0.95 -11.20 0.49
N ASN A 24 -0.13 -11.99 0.59
CA ASN A 24 -1.36 -11.54 1.22
C ASN A 24 -1.10 -11.05 2.65
N GLY A 25 -1.56 -9.83 2.94
CA GLY A 25 -1.40 -9.20 4.24
C GLY A 25 -0.20 -8.27 4.33
N GLN A 26 0.73 -8.25 3.38
CA GLN A 26 1.83 -7.29 3.39
C GLN A 26 1.35 -5.86 3.09
N ILE A 27 2.01 -4.85 3.65
CA ILE A 27 1.83 -3.45 3.24
C ILE A 27 2.70 -3.24 2.00
N VAL A 28 2.10 -2.76 0.91
CA VAL A 28 2.78 -2.58 -0.37
C VAL A 28 2.71 -1.13 -0.82
N VAL A 29 3.74 -0.72 -1.54
CA VAL A 29 3.66 0.41 -2.47
C VAL A 29 3.26 -0.17 -3.81
N ALA A 30 2.06 0.17 -4.26
CA ALA A 30 1.52 -0.32 -5.52
C ALA A 30 1.28 0.85 -6.47
N ARG A 31 1.52 0.62 -7.75
CA ARG A 31 1.13 1.50 -8.84
C ARG A 31 -0.09 0.93 -9.53
N LEU A 32 -1.15 1.71 -9.59
CA LEU A 32 -2.35 1.44 -10.37
C LEU A 32 -2.44 2.54 -11.42
N GLU A 33 -2.27 2.17 -12.70
CA GLU A 33 -2.13 3.14 -13.79
C GLU A 33 -1.02 4.17 -13.48
N ASP A 34 -1.37 5.44 -13.33
CA ASP A 34 -0.43 6.52 -13.00
C ASP A 34 -0.41 6.89 -11.50
N GLU A 35 -1.26 6.26 -10.68
CA GLU A 35 -1.36 6.55 -9.24
C GLU A 35 -0.50 5.57 -8.41
N VAL A 36 0.27 6.12 -7.46
CA VAL A 36 1.00 5.33 -6.47
C VAL A 36 0.26 5.37 -5.14
N THR A 37 0.04 4.21 -4.55
CA THR A 37 -0.72 4.07 -3.30
C THR A 37 -0.04 3.12 -2.31
N VAL A 38 -0.26 3.37 -1.02
CA VAL A 38 0.15 2.48 0.06
C VAL A 38 -1.08 1.84 0.67
N LYS A 39 -1.15 0.50 0.62
CA LYS A 39 -2.30 -0.29 1.09
C LYS A 39 -1.84 -1.65 1.57
N ARG A 40 -2.70 -2.35 2.32
CA ARG A 40 -2.49 -3.77 2.62
C ARG A 40 -2.94 -4.61 1.43
N PHE A 41 -2.04 -5.43 0.91
CA PHE A 41 -2.25 -6.24 -0.28
C PHE A 41 -3.05 -7.50 0.02
N ARG A 42 -3.97 -7.84 -0.87
CA ARG A 42 -4.63 -9.15 -0.91
C ARG A 42 -4.98 -9.53 -2.34
N GLN A 43 -4.49 -10.65 -2.84
CA GLN A 43 -4.83 -11.19 -4.15
C GLN A 43 -5.58 -12.52 -4.04
N ARG A 44 -6.59 -12.68 -4.90
CA ARG A 44 -7.28 -13.96 -5.15
C ARG A 44 -7.47 -14.13 -6.66
N GLY A 45 -6.69 -15.03 -7.25
CA GLY A 45 -6.64 -15.20 -8.70
C GLY A 45 -6.22 -13.89 -9.39
N ASN A 46 -7.04 -13.41 -10.31
CA ASN A 46 -6.78 -12.17 -11.07
C ASN A 46 -7.34 -10.90 -10.42
N VAL A 47 -7.87 -11.00 -9.18
CA VAL A 47 -8.40 -9.85 -8.47
C VAL A 47 -7.48 -9.49 -7.32
N VAL A 48 -6.92 -8.29 -7.39
CA VAL A 48 -6.20 -7.64 -6.29
C VAL A 48 -7.17 -6.76 -5.52
N THR A 49 -7.13 -6.85 -4.19
CA THR A 49 -7.79 -5.94 -3.26
C THR A 49 -6.72 -5.19 -2.48
N LEU A 50 -6.72 -3.87 -2.58
CA LEU A 50 -5.88 -2.99 -1.80
C LEU A 50 -6.71 -2.45 -0.63
N LEU A 51 -6.43 -2.97 0.57
CA LEU A 51 -7.19 -2.67 1.77
C LEU A 51 -6.60 -1.45 2.49
N PRO A 52 -7.42 -0.43 2.83
CA PRO A 52 -7.00 0.59 3.75
C PRO A 52 -6.93 0.03 5.18
N HIS A 53 -6.20 0.75 6.03
CA HIS A 53 -6.27 0.64 7.49
C HIS A 53 -6.83 1.95 8.02
N ASN A 54 -8.06 2.25 7.59
CA ASN A 54 -8.89 3.36 8.06
C ASN A 54 -10.35 3.09 7.62
N PRO A 55 -11.32 2.98 8.54
CA PRO A 55 -12.75 2.79 8.24
C PRO A 55 -13.37 3.83 7.31
N ASP A 56 -12.80 5.03 7.26
CA ASP A 56 -13.29 6.14 6.43
C ASP A 56 -13.00 5.93 4.93
N PHE A 57 -12.28 4.86 4.55
CA PHE A 57 -11.85 4.58 3.19
C PHE A 57 -12.33 3.20 2.75
N GLU A 58 -12.79 3.10 1.50
CA GLU A 58 -13.18 1.83 0.90
C GLU A 58 -11.99 1.06 0.31
N PRO A 59 -12.04 -0.29 0.29
CA PRO A 59 -11.08 -1.10 -0.44
C PRO A 59 -11.08 -0.82 -1.95
N ILE A 60 -9.89 -0.75 -2.55
CA ILE A 60 -9.76 -0.65 -4.00
C ILE A 60 -9.68 -2.07 -4.56
N ARG A 61 -10.52 -2.39 -5.55
CA ARG A 61 -10.53 -3.69 -6.23
C ARG A 61 -10.04 -3.52 -7.66
N VAL A 62 -9.01 -4.28 -8.02
CA VAL A 62 -8.34 -4.22 -9.32
C VAL A 62 -8.47 -5.58 -10.00
N ASP A 63 -9.04 -5.60 -11.20
CA ASP A 63 -9.02 -6.77 -12.09
C ASP A 63 -7.78 -6.69 -12.97
N LEU A 64 -6.80 -7.58 -12.74
CA LEU A 64 -5.51 -7.62 -13.43
C LEU A 64 -5.63 -7.93 -14.92
N ARG A 65 -6.80 -8.39 -15.39
CA ARG A 65 -7.07 -8.61 -16.82
C ARG A 65 -7.46 -7.33 -17.54
N LYS A 66 -7.80 -6.27 -16.80
CA LYS A 66 -8.39 -5.03 -17.32
C LYS A 66 -7.54 -3.80 -17.02
N HIS A 67 -6.80 -3.81 -15.92
CA HIS A 67 -6.07 -2.65 -15.43
C HIS A 67 -4.59 -2.96 -15.25
N THR A 68 -3.74 -1.99 -15.57
CA THR A 68 -2.31 -2.06 -15.32
C THR A 68 -2.05 -1.91 -13.82
N PHE A 69 -1.35 -2.88 -13.24
CA PHE A 69 -1.02 -2.90 -11.82
C PHE A 69 0.41 -3.40 -11.62
N ALA A 70 1.16 -2.74 -10.75
CA ALA A 70 2.51 -3.16 -10.37
C ALA A 70 2.73 -3.00 -8.86
N ILE A 71 3.49 -3.93 -8.29
CA ILE A 71 4.09 -3.75 -6.97
C ILE A 71 5.45 -3.08 -7.17
N GLU A 72 5.66 -1.94 -6.51
CA GLU A 72 6.92 -1.20 -6.51
C GLU A 72 7.83 -1.67 -5.36
N GLY A 73 7.20 -2.11 -4.26
CA GLY A 73 7.90 -2.73 -3.14
C GLY A 73 7.02 -3.00 -1.93
N ILE A 74 7.64 -3.60 -0.92
CA ILE A 74 7.02 -3.97 0.35
C ILE A 74 7.44 -2.96 1.41
N GLY A 75 6.48 -2.40 2.14
CA GLY A 75 6.76 -1.53 3.29
C GLY A 75 7.34 -2.35 4.43
N VAL A 76 8.57 -2.01 4.87
CA VAL A 76 9.31 -2.75 5.92
C VAL A 76 9.44 -1.98 7.22
N GLY A 77 9.11 -0.69 7.23
CA GLY A 77 9.17 0.13 8.43
C GLY A 77 8.75 1.56 8.15
N VAL A 78 8.54 2.32 9.22
CA VAL A 78 8.21 3.74 9.17
C VAL A 78 9.25 4.50 9.96
N ILE A 79 9.79 5.55 9.36
CA ILE A 79 10.61 6.55 10.03
C ILE A 79 9.73 7.78 10.20
N ARG A 80 9.45 8.10 11.46
CA ARG A 80 8.79 9.33 11.84
C ARG A 80 9.82 10.22 12.50
N ASN A 81 10.26 11.24 11.77
CA ASN A 81 11.03 12.31 12.38
C ASN A 81 10.03 13.14 13.20
N GLY A 82 9.89 12.80 14.48
CA GLY A 82 9.36 13.75 15.45
C GLY A 82 10.25 14.99 15.37
N ASN A 83 9.64 16.15 15.18
CA ASN A 83 10.34 17.42 14.95
C ASN A 83 11.66 17.49 15.74
N LEU A 84 12.78 17.69 15.02
CA LEU A 84 13.92 18.42 15.55
C LEU A 84 13.44 19.85 15.82
N LEU A 85 12.80 20.05 16.97
CA LEU A 85 12.61 21.31 17.67
C LEU A 85 12.64 21.03 19.18
#